data_AF-A0A258LQN7-F1
#
_entry.id   AF-A0A258LQN7-F1
#
_cell.length_a   1.000
_cell.length_b   1.000
_cell.length_c   1.000
_cell.angle_alpha   90.00
_cell.angle_beta   90.00
_cell.angle_gamma   90.00
#
_symmetry.space_group_name_H-M   'P 1'
#
loop_
_entity.id
_entity.type
_entity.pdbx_description
1 polymer ?
#
loop_
_entity_poly.entity_id
_entity_poly.type
_entity_poly.pdbx_seq_one_letter_code
_entity_poly.pdbx_strand_id
1 'polypeptide(L)'
;MDGSGSLTQAGTGKLTLGFTGNSYTGGTFVTAGTLQVAADGALGDTSGGLTLSGGTLATTTTFTSARAVTVTGTGAFAPSTGTTLTLSGIISGSGALTQSGTGTLILSGTNTYTGGTTVSAGTLSVATNANLGDTSGGLALSGGTLVTTADITSARAVTLTGTGTFSQAENTGLTLSSA
;
A
#
# COMPACT_ATOMS: atom_id res chain seq x y z
N MET A 1 -21.25 0.62 -11.03
CA MET A 1 -20.72 1.31 -12.23
C MET A 1 -20.11 0.26 -13.14
N ASP A 2 -20.33 0.36 -14.45
CA ASP A 2 -19.94 -0.62 -15.48
C ASP A 2 -19.30 0.06 -16.72
N GLY A 3 -18.91 -0.72 -17.72
CA GLY A 3 -18.35 -0.25 -19.00
C GLY A 3 -16.82 -0.22 -19.07
N SER A 4 -16.26 0.31 -20.16
CA SER A 4 -14.80 0.33 -20.39
C SER A 4 -14.09 1.58 -19.84
N GLY A 5 -14.84 2.49 -19.22
CA GLY A 5 -14.28 3.74 -18.67
C GLY A 5 -13.49 3.54 -17.39
N SER A 6 -12.78 4.58 -16.96
CA SER A 6 -12.05 4.63 -15.70
C SER A 6 -12.75 5.51 -14.66
N LEU A 7 -12.47 5.24 -13.38
CA LEU A 7 -12.83 6.13 -12.27
C LEU A 7 -11.59 6.93 -11.84
N THR A 8 -11.71 8.25 -11.73
CA THR A 8 -10.64 9.11 -11.21
C THR A 8 -11.12 9.86 -9.98
N GLN A 9 -10.50 9.59 -8.83
CA GLN A 9 -10.57 10.43 -7.65
C GLN A 9 -9.52 11.54 -7.74
N ALA A 10 -9.99 12.78 -7.80
CA ALA A 10 -9.19 13.99 -7.89
C ALA A 10 -9.63 15.05 -6.86
N GLY A 11 -8.82 16.11 -6.73
CA GLY A 11 -9.03 17.13 -5.70
C GLY A 11 -8.70 16.64 -4.29
N THR A 12 -8.78 17.52 -3.29
CA THR A 12 -8.37 17.21 -1.91
C THR A 12 -9.45 16.51 -1.08
N GLY A 13 -10.66 16.37 -1.63
CA GLY A 13 -11.82 15.80 -0.94
C GLY A 13 -11.76 14.27 -0.78
N LYS A 14 -12.79 13.76 -0.09
CA LYS A 14 -13.02 12.32 0.08
C LYS A 14 -14.20 11.86 -0.77
N LEU A 15 -13.96 10.94 -1.70
CA LEU A 15 -15.01 10.16 -2.35
C LEU A 15 -15.19 8.83 -1.62
N THR A 16 -16.43 8.46 -1.34
CA THR A 16 -16.76 7.16 -0.74
C THR A 16 -17.54 6.33 -1.75
N LEU A 17 -17.04 5.14 -2.07
CA LEU A 17 -17.78 4.17 -2.87
C LEU A 17 -18.50 3.20 -1.93
N GLY A 18 -19.80 3.42 -1.76
CA GLY A 18 -20.65 2.57 -0.92
C GLY A 18 -21.05 1.23 -1.56
N PHE A 19 -20.78 1.05 -2.86
CA PHE A 19 -21.06 -0.19 -3.58
C PHE A 19 -19.86 -1.14 -3.49
N THR A 20 -20.11 -2.44 -3.41
CA THR A 20 -19.06 -3.47 -3.24
C THR A 20 -18.64 -4.16 -4.54
N GLY A 21 -19.34 -3.92 -5.66
CA GLY A 21 -19.10 -4.59 -6.94
C GLY A 21 -19.34 -3.68 -8.14
N ASN A 22 -18.32 -2.95 -8.54
CA ASN A 22 -18.25 -2.27 -9.83
C ASN A 22 -17.64 -3.20 -10.88
N SER A 23 -18.04 -3.06 -12.13
CA SER A 23 -17.57 -3.89 -13.27
C SER A 23 -16.92 -3.06 -14.38
N TYR A 24 -16.61 -1.78 -14.12
CA TYR A 24 -15.85 -0.99 -15.08
C TYR A 24 -14.42 -1.53 -15.23
N THR A 25 -13.88 -1.55 -16.44
CA THR A 25 -12.59 -2.20 -16.75
C THR A 25 -11.43 -1.22 -16.98
N GLY A 26 -11.71 0.09 -17.12
CA GLY A 26 -10.68 1.10 -17.37
C GLY A 26 -9.77 1.41 -16.17
N GLY A 27 -10.00 0.77 -15.02
CA GLY A 27 -9.22 0.93 -13.80
C GLY A 27 -9.64 2.13 -12.94
N THR A 28 -8.97 2.25 -11.79
CA THR A 28 -9.22 3.31 -10.81
C THR A 28 -7.96 4.13 -10.57
N PHE A 29 -8.08 5.45 -10.61
CA PHE A 29 -6.98 6.40 -10.45
C PHE A 29 -7.25 7.29 -9.22
N VAL A 30 -6.31 7.36 -8.29
CA VAL A 30 -6.37 8.27 -7.13
C VAL A 30 -5.24 9.28 -7.25
N THR A 31 -5.55 10.41 -7.89
CA THR A 31 -4.55 11.44 -8.22
C THR A 31 -4.37 12.46 -7.09
N ALA A 32 -5.39 12.65 -6.26
CA ALA A 32 -5.34 13.47 -5.05
C ALA A 32 -6.46 13.06 -4.07
N GLY A 33 -6.42 13.59 -2.85
CA GLY A 33 -7.49 13.40 -1.87
C GLY A 33 -7.59 11.96 -1.38
N THR A 34 -8.80 11.53 -1.02
CA THR A 34 -9.06 10.18 -0.49
C THR A 34 -10.16 9.48 -1.27
N LEU A 35 -9.88 8.26 -1.74
CA LEU A 35 -10.91 7.31 -2.16
C LEU A 35 -11.14 6.31 -1.02
N GLN A 36 -12.36 6.25 -0.48
CA GLN A 36 -12.73 5.29 0.55
C GLN A 36 -13.56 4.14 -0.01
N VAL A 37 -13.16 2.90 0.31
CA VAL A 37 -13.83 1.66 -0.11
C VAL A 37 -13.97 0.66 1.04
N ALA A 38 -14.94 -0.24 0.91
CA ALA A 38 -15.21 -1.33 1.87
C ALA A 38 -15.07 -2.73 1.25
N ALA A 39 -14.62 -2.83 0.00
CA ALA A 39 -14.36 -4.09 -0.71
C ALA A 39 -13.47 -3.85 -1.93
N ASP A 40 -12.73 -4.87 -2.38
CA ASP A 40 -11.92 -4.80 -3.60
C ASP A 40 -12.77 -4.53 -4.86
N GLY A 41 -13.93 -5.16 -4.95
CA GLY A 41 -14.86 -4.97 -6.09
C GLY A 41 -15.38 -3.53 -6.22
N ALA A 42 -15.25 -2.70 -5.19
CA ALA A 42 -15.56 -1.27 -5.32
C ALA A 42 -14.61 -0.56 -6.30
N LEU A 43 -13.44 -1.13 -6.62
CA LEU A 43 -12.43 -0.54 -7.50
C LEU A 43 -12.59 -0.93 -8.99
N GLY A 44 -13.67 -1.61 -9.35
CA GLY A 44 -13.95 -2.04 -10.73
C GLY A 44 -13.73 -3.54 -10.94
N ASP A 45 -13.68 -3.98 -12.18
CA ASP A 45 -13.31 -5.36 -12.54
C ASP A 45 -11.84 -5.64 -12.23
N THR A 46 -11.47 -6.83 -11.74
CA THR A 46 -10.10 -7.18 -11.32
C THR A 46 -9.03 -7.02 -12.40
N SER A 47 -9.40 -7.01 -13.69
CA SER A 47 -8.50 -6.68 -14.79
C SER A 47 -8.13 -5.19 -14.85
N GLY A 48 -8.96 -4.32 -14.27
CA GLY A 48 -8.69 -2.91 -14.07
C GLY A 48 -7.75 -2.69 -12.87
N GLY A 49 -6.57 -2.13 -13.14
CA GLY A 49 -5.59 -1.79 -12.13
C GLY A 49 -5.97 -0.60 -11.25
N LEU A 50 -5.19 -0.39 -10.19
CA LEU A 50 -5.26 0.80 -9.32
C LEU A 50 -4.01 1.65 -9.55
N THR A 51 -4.17 2.95 -9.81
CA THR A 51 -3.05 3.89 -9.89
C THR A 51 -3.13 4.93 -8.78
N LEU A 52 -2.05 5.11 -8.02
CA LEU A 52 -1.91 6.17 -7.02
C LEU A 52 -0.85 7.18 -7.48
N SER A 53 -1.25 8.44 -7.63
CA SER A 53 -0.36 9.50 -8.15
C SER A 53 -0.27 10.73 -7.22
N GLY A 54 -0.73 10.59 -5.97
CA GLY A 54 -0.80 11.70 -5.01
C GLY A 54 -1.91 11.56 -3.97
N GLY A 55 -2.84 10.62 -4.17
CA GLY A 55 -3.97 10.39 -3.25
C GLY A 55 -3.82 9.17 -2.35
N THR A 56 -4.83 9.00 -1.50
CA THR A 56 -4.95 7.92 -0.52
C THR A 56 -6.09 6.98 -0.87
N LEU A 57 -5.84 5.67 -0.85
CA LEU A 57 -6.91 4.67 -0.76
C LEU A 57 -7.16 4.31 0.71
N ALA A 58 -8.30 4.73 1.25
CA ALA A 58 -8.73 4.37 2.59
C ALA A 58 -9.64 3.13 2.56
N THR A 59 -9.40 2.16 3.46
CA THR A 59 -10.25 0.97 3.57
C THR A 59 -10.92 0.89 4.93
N THR A 60 -12.19 0.53 4.95
CA THR A 60 -13.02 0.48 6.19
C THR A 60 -13.35 -0.94 6.64
N THR A 61 -12.91 -1.94 5.90
CA THR A 61 -13.13 -3.37 6.18
C THR A 61 -11.86 -4.15 5.81
N THR A 62 -11.81 -5.41 6.24
CA THR A 62 -10.73 -6.32 5.89
C THR A 62 -11.01 -6.99 4.54
N PHE A 63 -10.07 -6.89 3.60
CA PHE A 63 -10.13 -7.61 2.33
C PHE A 63 -8.75 -7.75 1.68
N THR A 64 -8.67 -8.66 0.71
CA THR A 64 -7.48 -8.87 -0.14
C THR A 64 -7.74 -8.34 -1.54
N SER A 65 -6.72 -7.71 -2.13
CA SER A 65 -6.70 -7.35 -3.55
C SER A 65 -5.53 -8.05 -4.24
N ALA A 66 -5.81 -8.65 -5.40
CA ALA A 66 -4.80 -9.22 -6.30
C ALA A 66 -4.49 -8.30 -7.49
N ARG A 67 -5.09 -7.11 -7.53
CA ARG A 67 -4.92 -6.16 -8.64
C ARG A 67 -3.49 -5.66 -8.71
N ALA A 68 -3.04 -5.39 -9.92
CA ALA A 68 -1.83 -4.61 -10.12
C ALA A 68 -2.05 -3.19 -9.60
N VAL A 69 -1.06 -2.67 -8.88
CA VAL A 69 -1.03 -1.29 -8.41
C VAL A 69 0.15 -0.57 -9.06
N THR A 70 -0.08 0.65 -9.54
CA THR A 70 0.97 1.53 -10.05
C THR A 70 1.06 2.77 -9.16
N VAL A 71 2.24 3.04 -8.60
CA VAL A 71 2.55 4.29 -7.90
C VAL A 71 3.41 5.17 -8.81
N THR A 72 2.91 6.34 -9.19
CA THR A 72 3.67 7.29 -10.04
C THR A 72 4.08 8.57 -9.31
N GLY A 73 3.44 8.83 -8.16
CA GLY A 73 3.81 9.89 -7.21
C GLY A 73 3.83 9.31 -5.79
N THR A 74 3.57 10.13 -4.78
CA THR A 74 3.35 9.61 -3.42
C THR A 74 1.94 9.04 -3.30
N GLY A 75 1.83 7.71 -3.28
CA GLY A 75 0.56 7.01 -3.07
C GLY A 75 0.45 6.53 -1.63
N ALA A 76 -0.75 6.62 -1.05
CA ALA A 76 -0.99 6.14 0.31
C ALA A 76 -2.09 5.07 0.38
N PHE A 77 -1.90 4.11 1.27
CA PHE A 77 -2.96 3.25 1.77
C PHE A 77 -3.26 3.62 3.22
N ALA A 78 -4.55 3.66 3.56
CA ALA A 78 -5.02 3.96 4.91
C ALA A 78 -6.08 2.95 5.38
N PRO A 79 -5.68 1.71 5.74
CA PRO A 79 -6.56 0.79 6.44
C PRO A 79 -7.01 1.37 7.78
N SER A 80 -8.29 1.24 8.08
CA SER A 80 -8.88 1.72 9.34
C SER A 80 -8.46 0.86 10.52
N THR A 81 -8.58 1.41 11.74
CA THR A 81 -8.30 0.65 12.98
C THR A 81 -9.06 -0.67 13.00
N GLY A 82 -8.36 -1.76 13.31
CA GLY A 82 -8.94 -3.10 13.38
C GLY A 82 -9.21 -3.76 12.03
N THR A 83 -8.82 -3.13 10.91
CA THR A 83 -8.95 -3.72 9.57
C THR A 83 -7.60 -4.02 8.95
N THR A 84 -7.61 -4.97 8.02
CA THR A 84 -6.42 -5.39 7.27
C THR A 84 -6.69 -5.28 5.77
N LEU A 85 -5.85 -4.50 5.07
CA LEU A 85 -5.76 -4.56 3.62
C LEU A 85 -4.58 -5.45 3.23
N THR A 86 -4.84 -6.53 2.49
CA THR A 86 -3.77 -7.35 1.90
C THR A 86 -3.65 -7.05 0.42
N LEU A 87 -2.45 -6.64 -0.02
CA LEU A 87 -2.12 -6.45 -1.42
C LEU A 87 -1.22 -7.60 -1.88
N SER A 88 -1.80 -8.48 -2.69
CA SER A 88 -1.13 -9.67 -3.23
C SER A 88 -0.67 -9.51 -4.68
N GLY A 89 -1.23 -8.52 -5.40
CA GLY A 89 -0.73 -8.11 -6.71
C GLY A 89 0.58 -7.33 -6.63
N ILE A 90 1.26 -7.20 -7.78
CA ILE A 90 2.50 -6.42 -7.89
C ILE A 90 2.18 -4.93 -7.78
N ILE A 91 2.92 -4.24 -6.91
CA ILE A 91 3.01 -2.78 -6.87
C ILE A 91 4.25 -2.36 -7.66
N SER A 92 4.07 -1.47 -8.65
CA SER A 92 5.14 -1.02 -9.56
C SER A 92 5.14 0.50 -9.73
N GLY A 93 6.13 1.05 -10.44
CA GLY A 93 6.21 2.47 -10.81
C GLY A 93 7.27 3.26 -10.04
N SER A 94 7.52 4.51 -10.45
CA SER A 94 8.60 5.33 -9.88
C SER A 94 8.24 6.00 -8.54
N GLY A 95 6.96 5.94 -8.16
CA GLY A 95 6.43 6.62 -6.98
C GLY A 95 6.81 5.97 -5.66
N ALA A 96 6.52 6.70 -4.58
CA ALA A 96 6.73 6.25 -3.21
C ALA A 96 5.41 5.74 -2.61
N LEU A 97 5.52 4.73 -1.75
CA LEU A 97 4.39 4.15 -1.02
C LEU A 97 4.35 4.68 0.41
N THR A 98 3.16 5.04 0.90
CA THR A 98 2.95 5.38 2.31
C THR A 98 1.86 4.51 2.93
N GLN A 99 2.16 3.84 4.05
CA GLN A 99 1.15 3.32 4.96
C GLN A 99 0.83 4.40 5.99
N SER A 100 -0.36 5.01 5.88
CA SER A 100 -0.83 6.12 6.73
C SER A 100 -2.06 5.79 7.56
N GLY A 101 -2.62 4.59 7.40
CA GLY A 101 -3.76 4.12 8.19
C GLY A 101 -3.35 3.59 9.55
N THR A 102 -4.28 3.60 10.50
CA THR A 102 -4.08 3.03 11.85
C THR A 102 -4.26 1.51 11.89
N GLY A 103 -4.78 0.90 10.83
CA GLY A 103 -4.89 -0.54 10.66
C GLY A 103 -3.64 -1.20 10.11
N THR A 104 -3.82 -2.36 9.49
CA THR A 104 -2.73 -3.18 8.94
C THR A 104 -2.75 -3.18 7.42
N LEU A 105 -1.60 -2.89 6.81
CA LEU A 105 -1.33 -3.14 5.41
C LEU A 105 -0.39 -4.34 5.31
N ILE A 106 -0.80 -5.38 4.57
CA ILE A 106 0.05 -6.52 4.25
C ILE A 106 0.46 -6.41 2.79
N LEU A 107 1.77 -6.40 2.52
CA LEU A 107 2.30 -6.51 1.17
C LEU A 107 2.86 -7.91 0.99
N SER A 108 2.23 -8.72 0.13
CA SER A 108 2.68 -10.09 -0.15
C SER A 108 3.17 -10.28 -1.58
N GLY A 109 2.91 -9.33 -2.48
CA GLY A 109 3.44 -9.33 -3.85
C GLY A 109 4.94 -9.02 -3.90
N THR A 110 5.63 -9.49 -4.93
CA THR A 110 7.00 -9.08 -5.26
C THR A 110 6.94 -7.71 -5.93
N ASN A 111 7.20 -6.65 -5.16
CA ASN A 111 6.98 -5.29 -5.59
C ASN A 111 8.23 -4.71 -6.29
N THR A 112 8.01 -3.83 -7.26
CA THR A 112 9.07 -3.25 -8.11
C THR A 112 9.08 -1.73 -8.12
N TYR A 113 8.26 -1.08 -7.29
CA TYR A 113 8.28 0.38 -7.21
C TYR A 113 9.61 0.88 -6.62
N THR A 114 10.10 2.01 -7.12
CA THR A 114 11.45 2.50 -6.80
C THR A 114 11.48 3.68 -5.83
N GLY A 115 10.36 4.37 -5.60
CA GLY A 115 10.33 5.58 -4.77
C GLY A 115 10.45 5.34 -3.26
N GLY A 116 10.53 4.08 -2.82
CA GLY A 116 10.65 3.71 -1.40
C GLY A 116 9.32 3.63 -0.66
N THR A 117 9.41 3.30 0.63
CA THR A 117 8.26 3.02 1.50
C THR A 117 8.33 3.84 2.78
N THR A 118 7.25 4.51 3.14
CA THR A 118 7.08 5.19 4.43
C THR A 118 6.01 4.50 5.27
N VAL A 119 6.30 4.22 6.53
CA VAL A 119 5.31 3.75 7.52
C VAL A 119 5.05 4.86 8.52
N SER A 120 3.99 5.64 8.30
CA SER A 120 3.67 6.81 9.12
C SER A 120 2.67 6.53 10.22
N ALA A 121 1.84 5.49 10.08
CA ALA A 121 0.93 5.03 11.13
C ALA A 121 0.67 3.52 11.00
N GLY A 122 0.00 2.97 12.01
CA GLY A 122 -0.47 1.58 12.01
C GLY A 122 0.65 0.57 11.80
N THR A 123 0.33 -0.49 11.07
CA THR A 123 1.26 -1.59 10.79
C THR A 123 1.42 -1.82 9.30
N LEU A 124 2.67 -1.95 8.86
CA LEU A 124 3.03 -2.55 7.57
C LEU A 124 3.63 -3.93 7.85
N SER A 125 3.07 -4.98 7.25
CA SER A 125 3.55 -6.36 7.40
C SER A 125 4.11 -6.90 6.09
N VAL A 126 5.28 -7.51 6.17
CA VAL A 126 6.02 -8.09 5.04
C VAL A 126 6.67 -9.42 5.41
N ALA A 127 6.84 -10.30 4.42
CA ALA A 127 7.53 -11.58 4.57
C ALA A 127 8.87 -11.62 3.83
N THR A 128 9.14 -10.69 2.92
CA THR A 128 10.39 -10.61 2.16
C THR A 128 10.82 -9.16 1.95
N ASN A 129 12.12 -8.93 1.72
CA ASN A 129 12.62 -7.59 1.38
C ASN A 129 12.04 -7.04 0.07
N ALA A 130 11.64 -7.92 -0.86
CA ALA A 130 11.03 -7.54 -2.13
C ALA A 130 9.57 -7.08 -1.98
N ASN A 131 8.90 -7.36 -0.85
CA ASN A 131 7.59 -6.78 -0.57
C ASN A 131 7.66 -5.26 -0.36
N LEU A 132 8.85 -4.69 -0.10
CA LEU A 132 9.05 -3.24 0.10
C LEU A 132 9.48 -2.49 -1.18
N GLY A 133 9.39 -3.12 -2.36
CA GLY A 133 9.75 -2.50 -3.65
C GLY A 133 11.15 -2.85 -4.13
N ASP A 134 11.73 -2.04 -5.02
CA ASP A 134 13.11 -2.18 -5.49
C ASP A 134 14.11 -1.71 -4.40
N THR A 135 15.23 -2.42 -4.20
CA THR A 135 16.21 -2.15 -3.13
C THR A 135 16.84 -0.75 -3.12
N SER A 136 16.79 -0.02 -4.23
CA SER A 136 17.19 1.40 -4.27
C SER A 136 16.22 2.32 -3.52
N GLY A 137 14.96 1.88 -3.33
CA GLY A 137 13.96 2.57 -2.53
C GLY A 137 14.22 2.39 -1.03
N GLY A 138 14.36 3.51 -0.33
CA GLY A 138 14.54 3.54 1.12
C GLY A 138 13.29 3.12 1.91
N LEU A 139 13.49 2.84 3.20
CA LEU A 139 12.44 2.62 4.19
C LEU A 139 12.47 3.75 5.22
N ALA A 140 11.36 4.48 5.35
CA ALA A 140 11.19 5.50 6.39
C ALA A 140 10.15 5.05 7.43
N LEU A 141 10.46 5.21 8.72
CA LEU A 141 9.49 5.06 9.80
C LEU A 141 9.27 6.42 10.48
N SER A 142 8.02 6.88 10.51
CA SER A 142 7.65 8.19 11.04
C SER A 142 6.53 8.17 12.08
N GLY A 143 6.09 6.98 12.50
CA GLY A 143 5.04 6.81 13.50
C GLY A 143 4.46 5.39 13.56
N GLY A 144 4.70 4.57 12.54
CA GLY A 144 4.16 3.21 12.46
C GLY A 144 5.16 2.09 12.78
N THR A 145 4.65 0.87 12.65
CA THR A 145 5.40 -0.37 12.90
C THR A 145 5.64 -1.13 11.58
N LEU A 146 6.88 -1.51 11.31
CA LEU A 146 7.17 -2.58 10.34
C LEU A 146 7.17 -3.93 11.07
N VAL A 147 6.29 -4.82 10.65
CA VAL A 147 6.26 -6.23 11.07
C VAL A 147 6.92 -7.10 10.00
N THR A 148 7.91 -7.89 10.39
CA THR A 148 8.52 -8.92 9.53
C THR A 148 8.10 -10.30 9.98
N THR A 149 7.56 -11.11 9.06
CA THR A 149 7.00 -12.44 9.40
C THR A 149 7.88 -13.61 8.96
N ALA A 150 9.10 -13.33 8.47
CA ALA A 150 10.11 -14.32 8.09
C ALA A 150 11.50 -13.69 8.21
N ASP A 151 12.54 -14.49 7.99
CA ASP A 151 13.92 -13.99 7.95
C ASP A 151 14.13 -13.02 6.79
N ILE A 152 14.58 -11.81 7.11
CA ILE A 152 14.81 -10.74 6.14
C ILE A 152 16.18 -10.13 6.37
N THR A 153 16.99 -10.10 5.31
CA THR A 153 18.17 -9.23 5.21
C THR A 153 17.87 -8.10 4.23
N SER A 154 18.13 -6.87 4.64
CA SER A 154 17.91 -5.68 3.81
C SER A 154 19.13 -4.76 3.83
N ALA A 155 19.59 -4.36 2.65
CA ALA A 155 20.61 -3.34 2.44
C ALA A 155 20.02 -1.96 2.09
N ARG A 156 18.70 -1.78 2.25
CA ARG A 156 18.04 -0.50 1.96
C ARG A 156 18.49 0.54 2.97
N ALA A 157 18.56 1.80 2.54
CA ALA A 157 18.63 2.92 3.46
C ALA A 157 17.39 2.92 4.37
N VAL A 158 17.60 2.89 5.69
CA VAL A 158 16.54 2.99 6.70
C VAL A 158 16.66 4.33 7.41
N THR A 159 15.58 5.09 7.47
CA THR A 159 15.54 6.40 8.14
C THR A 159 14.42 6.45 9.16
N LEU A 160 14.74 6.91 10.37
CA LEU A 160 13.75 7.24 11.39
C LEU A 160 13.51 8.75 11.34
N THR A 161 12.34 9.17 10.86
CA THR A 161 11.93 10.60 10.85
C THR A 161 10.96 10.93 11.98
N GLY A 162 10.58 9.90 12.76
CA GLY A 162 9.78 9.99 13.97
C GLY A 162 9.97 8.70 14.79
N THR A 163 9.04 8.39 15.68
CA THR A 163 9.01 7.09 16.37
C THR A 163 8.73 5.99 15.36
N GLY A 164 9.68 5.08 15.16
CA GLY A 164 9.50 3.88 14.34
C GLY A 164 9.66 2.63 15.18
N THR A 165 8.88 1.60 14.87
CA THR A 165 8.99 0.30 15.54
C THR A 165 9.26 -0.78 14.51
N PHE A 166 10.22 -1.66 14.80
CA PHE A 166 10.39 -2.94 14.12
C PHE A 166 9.88 -4.04 15.04
N SER A 167 9.07 -4.96 14.49
CA SER A 167 8.56 -6.12 15.22
C SER A 167 8.76 -7.37 14.38
N GLN A 168 9.40 -8.39 14.95
CA GLN A 168 9.64 -9.67 14.28
C GLN A 168 8.61 -10.68 14.78
N ALA A 169 8.18 -11.59 13.91
CA ALA A 169 7.48 -12.79 14.36
C ALA A 169 8.43 -13.66 15.20
N GLU A 170 7.86 -14.52 16.06
CA GLU A 170 8.65 -15.47 16.85
C GLU A 170 9.58 -16.29 15.94
N ASN A 171 10.80 -16.51 16.41
CA ASN A 171 11.83 -17.31 15.71
C ASN A 171 12.24 -16.78 14.33
N THR A 172 12.02 -15.49 14.03
CA THR A 172 12.50 -14.84 12.80
C THR A 172 13.57 -13.79 13.09
N GLY A 173 14.40 -13.48 12.09
CA GLY A 173 15.47 -12.48 12.15
C GLY A 173 15.32 -11.37 11.10
N LEU A 174 15.53 -10.12 11.52
CA LEU A 174 15.66 -8.95 10.66
C LEU A 174 17.09 -8.41 10.78
N THR A 175 17.83 -8.50 9.68
CA THR A 175 19.17 -7.89 9.57
C THR A 175 19.10 -6.68 8.64
N LEU A 176 19.51 -5.53 9.17
CA LEU A 176 19.77 -4.32 8.38
C LEU A 176 21.27 -4.24 8.13
N SER A 177 21.69 -4.43 6.88
CA SER A 177 23.08 -4.23 6.47
C SER A 177 23.26 -2.80 6.00
N SER A 178 24.48 -2.26 6.13
CA SER A 178 24.82 -0.98 5.50
C SER A 178 24.54 -1.05 4.00
N ALA A 179 23.95 0.02 3.45
CA ALA A 179 23.81 0.23 2.02
C ALA A 179 25.17 0.42 1.35
#